data_AF-A0A1J7IGV6-F1
#
_entry.id   AF-A0A1J7IGV6-F1
#
_cell.length_a   1.000
_cell.length_b   1.000
_cell.length_c   1.000
_cell.angle_alpha   90.00
_cell.angle_beta   90.00
_cell.angle_gamma   90.00
#
_symmetry.space_group_name_H-M   'P 1'
#
loop_
_entity.id
_entity.type
_entity.pdbx_description
1 polymer ?
#
loop_
_entity_poly.entity_id
_entity_poly.type
_entity_poly.pdbx_seq_one_letter_code
_entity_poly.pdbx_strand_id
1 'polypeptide(L)'
;MQLFYLVTLFPLAALATLNGHCSGSAATGVWKDNGICIKTSTCDQYHGEYKSGACPNDPNDVKCCVIGYAPNAETNPCGKYSVCDWTANTCSGYRVDDKCPGLNNFKCCHF
;
A
#
# COMPACT_ATOMS: atom_id res chain seq x y z
N MET A 1 -23.39 -41.55 -28.19
CA MET A 1 -23.76 -40.41 -27.34
C MET A 1 -22.91 -40.42 -26.08
N GLN A 2 -21.89 -39.57 -25.99
CA GLN A 2 -21.35 -39.11 -24.70
C GLN A 2 -20.40 -37.95 -24.97
N LEU A 3 -20.93 -36.73 -24.83
CA LEU A 3 -20.15 -35.50 -24.80
C LEU A 3 -19.54 -35.39 -23.41
N PHE A 4 -18.23 -35.58 -23.29
CA PHE A 4 -17.50 -35.31 -22.05
C PHE A 4 -17.27 -33.80 -21.93
N TYR A 5 -18.03 -33.12 -21.07
CA TYR A 5 -17.77 -31.73 -20.69
C TYR A 5 -16.61 -31.68 -19.70
N LEU A 6 -15.42 -31.34 -20.20
CA LEU A 6 -14.27 -30.95 -19.38
C LEU A 6 -14.52 -29.54 -18.82
N VAL A 7 -15.07 -29.47 -17.60
CA VAL A 7 -15.14 -28.22 -16.83
C VAL A 7 -13.76 -27.97 -16.22
N THR A 8 -12.95 -27.15 -16.88
CA THR A 8 -11.67 -26.68 -16.32
C THR A 8 -11.95 -25.61 -15.28
N LEU A 9 -11.83 -25.97 -13.99
CA LEU A 9 -11.75 -25.01 -12.90
C LEU A 9 -10.41 -24.26 -13.01
N PHE A 10 -10.42 -23.11 -13.69
CA PHE A 10 -9.32 -22.16 -13.60
C PHE A 10 -9.25 -21.66 -12.16
N PRO A 11 -8.14 -21.88 -11.43
CA PRO A 11 -7.99 -21.27 -10.12
C PRO A 11 -7.98 -19.76 -10.33
N LEU A 12 -8.99 -19.06 -9.80
CA LEU A 12 -8.92 -17.61 -9.64
C LEU A 12 -7.79 -17.37 -8.65
N ALA A 13 -6.57 -17.17 -9.16
CA ALA A 13 -5.50 -16.58 -8.37
C ALA A 13 -6.05 -15.23 -7.89
N ALA A 14 -6.36 -15.14 -6.59
CA ALA A 14 -6.82 -13.91 -5.97
C ALA A 14 -5.65 -12.93 -6.03
N LEU A 15 -5.52 -12.19 -7.12
CA LEU A 15 -4.48 -11.18 -7.32
C LEU A 15 -4.41 -10.27 -6.10
N ALA A 16 -3.24 -9.68 -5.85
CA ALA A 16 -3.12 -8.59 -4.88
C ALA A 16 -4.30 -7.63 -5.01
N THR A 17 -4.98 -7.41 -3.90
CA THR A 17 -6.02 -6.40 -3.81
C THR A 17 -5.33 -5.05 -3.99
N LEU A 18 -5.21 -4.60 -5.23
CA LEU A 18 -4.66 -3.29 -5.54
C LEU A 18 -5.42 -2.24 -4.74
N ASN A 19 -4.68 -1.31 -4.14
CA ASN A 19 -5.16 -0.33 -3.17
C ASN A 19 -5.70 -0.92 -1.85
N GLY A 20 -5.38 -2.17 -1.54
CA GLY A 20 -5.73 -2.81 -0.28
C GLY A 20 -4.69 -2.56 0.81
N HIS A 21 -5.11 -2.75 2.06
CA HIS A 21 -4.25 -2.65 3.23
C HIS A 21 -3.24 -3.79 3.28
N CYS A 22 -2.02 -3.46 3.66
CA CYS A 22 -0.96 -4.41 3.98
C CYS A 22 -0.27 -4.02 5.29
N SER A 23 0.06 -5.02 6.10
CA SER A 23 0.68 -4.86 7.42
C SER A 23 1.52 -6.09 7.79
N GLY A 24 2.24 -6.04 8.92
CA GLY A 24 2.82 -7.24 9.54
C GLY A 24 4.13 -7.79 8.94
N SER A 25 4.74 -7.11 7.97
CA SER A 25 6.06 -7.51 7.41
C SER A 25 7.15 -6.47 7.71
N ALA A 26 8.41 -6.92 7.82
CA ALA A 26 9.54 -6.02 8.03
C ALA A 26 9.68 -5.05 6.84
N ALA A 27 9.52 -3.75 7.08
CA ALA A 27 9.76 -2.72 6.07
C ALA A 27 11.25 -2.36 5.99
N THR A 28 11.69 -1.96 4.80
CA THR A 28 12.95 -1.22 4.65
C THR A 28 12.92 0.10 5.42
N GLY A 29 11.73 0.73 5.53
CA GLY A 29 11.53 2.04 6.17
C GLY A 29 11.19 1.95 7.65
N VAL A 30 11.26 3.07 8.40
CA VAL A 30 11.14 3.07 9.88
C VAL A 30 9.67 3.09 10.37
N TRP A 31 8.68 3.34 9.50
CA TRP A 31 7.24 3.57 9.82
C TRP A 31 6.36 2.33 9.57
N LYS A 32 6.72 1.24 10.26
CA LYS A 32 6.63 -0.14 9.77
C LYS A 32 5.26 -0.83 9.73
N ASP A 33 4.15 -0.25 10.13
CA ASP A 33 2.97 -1.10 10.42
C ASP A 33 1.90 -1.12 9.33
N ASN A 34 1.58 0.00 8.69
CA ASN A 34 0.46 0.08 7.75
C ASN A 34 0.86 0.68 6.41
N GLY A 35 0.54 -0.02 5.33
CA GLY A 35 0.81 0.44 3.96
C GLY A 35 -0.34 0.11 3.02
N ILE A 36 -0.10 0.34 1.74
CA ILE A 36 -1.04 0.09 0.65
C ILE A 36 -0.41 -0.77 -0.45
N CYS A 37 -1.12 -1.77 -0.94
CA CYS A 37 -0.68 -2.61 -2.06
C CYS A 37 -0.82 -1.88 -3.39
N ILE A 38 0.27 -1.38 -3.94
CA ILE A 38 0.30 -0.65 -5.22
C ILE A 38 1.52 -1.03 -6.04
N LYS A 39 1.55 -0.57 -7.30
CA LYS A 39 2.72 -0.76 -8.16
C LYS A 39 3.95 -0.06 -7.57
N THR A 40 5.12 -0.67 -7.72
CA THR A 40 6.39 -0.08 -7.27
C THR A 40 6.61 1.29 -7.91
N SER A 41 6.37 1.41 -9.22
CA SER A 41 6.46 2.70 -9.92
C SER A 41 5.61 3.80 -9.30
N THR A 42 4.42 3.47 -8.76
CA THR A 42 3.56 4.44 -8.07
C THR A 42 4.10 4.74 -6.69
N CYS A 43 4.58 3.74 -5.95
CA CYS A 43 5.20 3.99 -4.65
C CYS A 43 6.42 4.93 -4.75
N ASP A 44 7.28 4.74 -5.77
CA ASP A 44 8.43 5.59 -6.04
C ASP A 44 8.03 7.06 -6.29
N GLN A 45 6.91 7.29 -7.00
CA GLN A 45 6.38 8.64 -7.26
C GLN A 45 6.00 9.38 -5.97
N TYR A 46 5.63 8.65 -4.91
CA TYR A 46 5.29 9.21 -3.61
C TYR A 46 6.47 9.11 -2.62
N HIS A 47 7.68 8.80 -3.10
CA HIS A 47 8.88 8.61 -2.29
C HIS A 47 8.69 7.56 -1.18
N GLY A 48 7.84 6.57 -1.45
CA GLY A 48 7.54 5.50 -0.51
C GLY A 48 8.62 4.43 -0.47
N GLU A 49 8.52 3.58 0.55
CA GLU A 49 9.36 2.42 0.77
C GLU A 49 8.55 1.12 0.67
N TYR A 50 9.24 -0.01 0.54
CA TYR A 50 8.62 -1.29 0.19
C TYR A 50 8.65 -2.32 1.32
N LYS A 51 7.58 -3.10 1.40
CA LYS A 51 7.58 -4.45 2.00
C LYS A 51 7.23 -5.47 0.91
N SER A 52 8.13 -6.42 0.69
CA SER A 52 7.91 -7.50 -0.29
C SER A 52 7.20 -8.68 0.38
N GLY A 53 6.24 -9.31 -0.29
CA GLY A 53 5.47 -10.45 0.24
C GLY A 53 4.43 -10.07 1.30
N ALA A 54 4.12 -8.77 1.42
CA ALA A 54 3.15 -8.24 2.36
C ALA A 54 1.77 -8.02 1.71
N CYS A 55 1.67 -8.19 0.40
CA CYS A 55 0.43 -8.09 -0.36
C CYS A 55 -0.05 -9.50 -0.73
N PRO A 56 -1.33 -9.85 -0.62
CA PRO A 56 -1.79 -11.21 -0.93
C PRO A 56 -1.57 -11.56 -2.40
N ASN A 57 -0.81 -12.61 -2.71
CA ASN A 57 -0.52 -13.03 -4.11
C ASN A 57 -0.01 -11.88 -5.00
N ASP A 58 0.91 -11.07 -4.46
CA ASP A 58 1.52 -9.95 -5.15
C ASP A 58 2.23 -10.37 -6.45
N PRO A 59 1.85 -9.82 -7.61
CA PRO A 59 2.73 -9.86 -8.77
C PRO A 59 4.04 -9.10 -8.46
N ASN A 60 5.11 -9.44 -9.18
CA ASN A 60 6.46 -8.91 -8.89
C ASN A 60 6.55 -7.36 -8.84
N ASP A 61 5.67 -6.65 -9.55
CA ASP A 61 5.63 -5.19 -9.62
C ASP A 61 4.67 -4.55 -8.60
N VAL A 62 3.97 -5.32 -7.77
CA VAL A 62 3.11 -4.83 -6.70
C VAL A 62 3.75 -5.14 -5.36
N LYS A 63 3.90 -4.12 -4.52
CA LYS A 63 4.45 -4.26 -3.17
C LYS A 63 3.62 -3.46 -2.19
N CYS A 64 3.80 -3.77 -0.91
CA CYS A 64 3.25 -2.94 0.14
C CYS A 64 4.06 -1.65 0.23
N CYS A 65 3.46 -0.55 -0.18
CA CYS A 65 4.05 0.77 -0.13
C CYS A 65 3.77 1.41 1.23
N VAL A 66 4.80 1.90 1.89
CA VAL A 66 4.70 2.73 3.10
C VAL A 66 5.29 4.10 2.81
N ILE A 67 4.59 5.17 3.15
CA ILE A 67 5.01 6.54 2.88
C ILE A 67 4.99 7.30 4.19
N GLY A 68 6.10 7.94 4.54
CA GLY A 68 6.18 8.70 5.77
C GLY A 68 7.59 9.09 6.16
N TYR A 69 7.70 9.92 7.20
CA TYR A 69 8.92 10.23 7.96
C TYR A 69 10.23 10.39 7.13
N ALA A 70 10.18 11.16 6.06
CA ALA A 70 11.41 11.52 5.35
C ALA A 70 12.12 12.72 6.04
N PRO A 71 13.42 12.97 5.76
CA PRO A 71 14.19 14.04 6.40
C PRO A 71 13.62 15.44 6.14
N ASN A 72 12.87 15.62 5.06
CA ASN A 72 12.25 16.88 4.68
C ASN A 72 10.95 16.67 3.88
N ALA A 73 10.23 17.75 3.59
CA ALA A 73 8.97 17.71 2.85
C ALA A 73 9.14 17.42 1.34
N GLU A 74 10.36 17.52 0.81
CA GLU A 74 10.64 17.18 -0.60
C GLU A 74 10.65 15.66 -0.82
N THR A 75 10.95 14.91 0.25
CA THR A 75 11.06 13.45 0.22
C THR A 75 9.89 12.76 0.92
N ASN A 76 8.93 13.51 1.45
CA ASN A 76 7.66 13.00 1.97
C ASN A 76 6.52 13.91 1.51
N PRO A 77 5.60 13.43 0.66
CA PRO A 77 4.48 14.22 0.17
C PRO A 77 3.55 14.72 1.30
N CYS A 78 3.58 14.07 2.48
CA CYS A 78 2.85 14.48 3.68
C CYS A 78 3.55 15.56 4.52
N GLY A 79 4.82 15.89 4.23
CA GLY A 79 5.65 16.77 5.04
C GLY A 79 6.47 16.05 6.12
N LYS A 80 7.26 16.83 6.87
CA LYS A 80 8.09 16.30 7.96
C LYS A 80 7.21 15.72 9.07
N TYR A 81 7.65 14.63 9.73
CA TYR A 81 6.92 13.98 10.84
C TYR A 81 5.47 13.60 10.49
N SER A 82 5.26 13.08 9.28
CA SER A 82 3.93 12.66 8.82
C SER A 82 4.02 11.33 8.12
N VAL A 83 2.92 10.58 8.10
CA VAL A 83 2.84 9.28 7.41
C VAL A 83 1.53 9.17 6.65
N CYS A 84 1.53 8.46 5.53
CA CYS A 84 0.28 7.98 4.94
C CYS A 84 -0.27 6.84 5.80
N ASP A 85 -1.51 6.96 6.24
CA ASP A 85 -2.17 5.97 7.08
C ASP A 85 -3.66 5.84 6.78
N TRP A 86 -4.23 4.71 7.17
CA TRP A 86 -5.63 4.40 6.94
C TRP A 86 -6.53 5.29 7.80
N THR A 87 -7.63 5.78 7.25
CA THR A 87 -8.58 6.66 7.97
C THR A 87 -9.28 5.94 9.12
N ALA A 88 -9.27 4.61 9.13
CA ALA A 88 -9.73 3.79 10.25
C ALA A 88 -8.81 3.88 11.48
N ASN A 89 -7.54 4.26 11.31
CA ASN A 89 -6.60 4.44 12.41
C ASN A 89 -6.75 5.82 13.04
N THR A 90 -6.53 5.91 14.35
CA THR A 90 -6.49 7.20 15.04
C THR A 90 -5.29 8.02 14.57
N CYS A 91 -5.54 9.27 14.17
CA CYS A 91 -4.49 10.23 13.86
C CYS A 91 -4.43 11.28 14.96
N SER A 92 -3.26 11.45 15.57
CA SER A 92 -3.07 12.34 16.72
C SER A 92 -3.21 13.82 16.37
N GLY A 93 -2.83 14.20 15.16
CA GLY A 93 -2.98 15.57 14.65
C GLY A 93 -4.13 15.66 13.65
N TYR A 94 -3.82 16.03 12.41
CA TYR A 94 -4.82 16.27 11.37
C TYR A 94 -4.54 15.47 10.10
N ARG A 95 -5.59 15.28 9.29
CA ARG A 95 -5.53 14.57 8.01
C ARG A 95 -5.36 15.54 6.86
N VAL A 96 -4.55 15.15 5.87
CA VAL A 96 -4.41 15.88 4.61
C VAL A 96 -4.82 14.95 3.45
N ASP A 97 -5.72 15.46 2.63
CA ASP A 97 -6.23 14.79 1.43
C ASP A 97 -5.24 14.88 0.27
N ASP A 98 -5.37 13.97 -0.71
CA ASP A 98 -4.70 14.02 -2.01
C ASP A 98 -3.16 14.04 -1.99
N LYS A 99 -2.55 13.57 -0.90
CA LYS A 99 -1.10 13.48 -0.72
C LYS A 99 -0.57 12.04 -0.64
N CYS A 100 -1.45 11.07 -0.52
CA CYS A 100 -1.12 9.64 -0.48
C CYS A 100 -1.72 8.94 -1.71
N PRO A 101 -1.10 7.86 -2.19
CA PRO A 101 -1.66 7.06 -3.27
C PRO A 101 -2.86 6.26 -2.78
N GLY A 102 -3.77 5.90 -3.69
CA GLY A 102 -4.92 5.06 -3.40
C GLY A 102 -6.21 5.83 -3.25
N LEU A 103 -7.17 5.23 -2.54
CA LEU A 103 -8.52 5.75 -2.37
C LEU A 103 -8.61 6.70 -1.17
N ASN A 104 -9.79 7.32 -1.00
CA ASN A 104 -10.08 8.33 0.04
C ASN A 104 -9.89 7.84 1.50
N ASN A 105 -9.53 6.58 1.74
CA ASN A 105 -9.29 6.00 3.05
C ASN A 105 -7.81 5.78 3.39
N PHE A 106 -6.86 6.21 2.53
CA PHE A 106 -5.43 6.24 2.84
C PHE A 106 -4.93 7.67 2.69
N LYS A 107 -4.71 8.36 3.82
CA LYS A 107 -4.45 9.81 3.87
C LYS A 107 -3.24 10.12 4.72
N CYS A 108 -2.64 11.29 4.50
CA CYS A 108 -1.59 11.75 5.40
C CYS A 108 -2.15 11.98 6.80
N CYS A 109 -1.48 11.45 7.81
CA CYS A 109 -1.61 11.84 9.19
C CYS A 109 -0.38 12.68 9.58
N HIS A 110 -0.63 13.93 9.93
CA HIS A 110 0.37 14.85 10.45
C HIS A 110 0.36 14.74 11.99
N PHE A 111 1.53 14.61 12.61
CA PHE A 111 1.67 14.48 14.07
C PHE A 111 2.17 15.78 14.73
#